data_AF-A0A1C5SFM0-F1
#
_entry.id   AF-A0A1C5SFM0-F1
#
_cell.length_a   1.000
_cell.length_b   1.000
_cell.length_c   1.000
_cell.angle_alpha   90.00
_cell.angle_beta   90.00
_cell.angle_gamma   90.00
#
_symmetry.space_group_name_H-M   'P 1'
#
loop_
_entity.id
_entity.type
_entity.pdbx_description
1 polymer ?
#
loop_
_entity_poly.entity_id
_entity_poly.type
_entity_poly.pdbx_seq_one_letter_code
_entity_poly.pdbx_strand_id
1 'polypeptide(L)'
;MRDLELKTNFYKGINTVSIDGNAIAHFSALNNYTDTSFLDWAHEFFATVEDELNDEFTITVSGEELEIRMLRLLANNCDDCHGIEIKEYPLNMRTDERYKILSNIAKKYNVSVEVCKVFVKVFSFDENILGFDFLENVKLEEAQVCILENEDVLSNVISNASRAQFILVLGEEEHLEWSGDKYIWHLPIENKLKELNRLVTYLGVLPTIKNIRMKIDKVIPDMKTEEIKAVNMALAIDSIVDVDLPDVMNLKMGTRCTPQYSVTPDNGVKPSIHITSSNIEVVDIREGSLITGRRGTATVSFYQGADKIPFAKKNIRVYRDDSVREIHLKIRDMVMHIDQTQEIKLMTVPSDADNRDSVQLEVSDDSVLHLDSDGKIMAVGAGECTITARVDQISTSAVIHVLPQASEIVIIPSEIDCYVNESVDVTVRVLPENCSNKTYEWDSSDESVAVVIYDHGLEKIHAKRVNENGCVLTCRTVEGECSATCTVKVKSTLDRETHAWLSIAAISFVFTFIAGIFNLGPICSLLAVAGALIGGAIAIFKNRNDISWAILLMAASVVLTWLLW
;
A
#
# COMPACT_ATOMS: atom_id res chain seq x y z
N MET A 1 29.01 49.00 -23.94
CA MET A 1 29.69 47.70 -24.20
C MET A 1 28.82 46.53 -23.78
N ARG A 2 28.06 46.02 -24.74
CA ARG A 2 27.16 44.87 -24.64
C ARG A 2 27.93 43.58 -24.93
N ASP A 3 27.51 42.46 -24.36
CA ASP A 3 28.09 41.16 -24.64
C ASP A 3 27.17 40.33 -25.54
N LEU A 4 27.61 40.03 -26.76
CA LEU A 4 26.87 39.27 -27.75
C LEU A 4 27.41 37.84 -27.82
N GLU A 5 26.57 36.82 -27.66
CA GLU A 5 26.97 35.42 -27.91
C GLU A 5 26.28 34.91 -29.17
N LEU A 6 27.07 34.59 -30.20
CA LEU A 6 26.63 33.91 -31.41
C LEU A 6 27.16 32.48 -31.39
N LYS A 7 26.24 31.52 -31.49
CA LYS A 7 26.59 30.12 -31.60
C LYS A 7 25.89 29.50 -32.80
N THR A 8 26.67 29.09 -33.79
CA THR A 8 26.18 28.37 -34.96
C THR A 8 26.10 26.87 -34.65
N ASN A 9 25.17 26.16 -35.30
CA ASN A 9 25.13 24.70 -35.23
C ASN A 9 24.79 24.14 -36.60
N PHE A 10 25.83 23.91 -37.42
CA PHE A 10 25.65 23.36 -38.75
C PHE A 10 24.90 22.02 -38.74
N TYR A 11 25.20 21.15 -37.77
CA TYR A 11 24.64 19.81 -37.70
C TYR A 11 23.12 19.83 -37.51
N LYS A 12 22.59 20.75 -36.70
CA LYS A 12 21.15 20.97 -36.49
C LYS A 12 20.53 22.00 -37.42
N GLY A 13 21.33 22.84 -38.08
CA GLY A 13 20.87 23.94 -38.91
C GLY A 13 20.15 25.03 -38.11
N ILE A 14 20.56 25.24 -36.86
CA ILE A 14 19.96 26.23 -35.95
C ILE A 14 21.10 27.04 -35.35
N ASN A 15 21.00 28.36 -35.41
CA ASN A 15 21.93 29.27 -34.78
C ASN A 15 21.23 29.94 -33.58
N THR A 16 22.00 30.25 -32.55
CA THR A 16 21.50 30.92 -31.35
C THR A 16 22.26 32.21 -31.14
N VAL A 17 21.50 33.28 -30.87
CA VAL A 17 22.03 34.61 -30.55
C VAL A 17 21.48 35.03 -29.19
N SER A 18 22.34 35.55 -28.32
CA SER A 18 21.95 36.10 -27.04
C SER A 18 22.71 37.39 -26.75
N ILE A 19 22.08 38.30 -25.99
CA ILE A 19 22.65 39.59 -25.60
C ILE A 19 22.64 39.67 -24.08
N ASP A 20 23.81 39.93 -23.49
CA ASP A 20 24.08 39.97 -22.05
C ASP A 20 23.56 38.71 -21.32
N GLY A 21 23.71 37.54 -21.95
CA GLY A 21 23.24 36.25 -21.44
C GLY A 21 21.72 36.04 -21.49
N ASN A 22 20.96 36.96 -22.11
CA ASN A 22 19.51 36.85 -22.27
C ASN A 22 19.13 36.51 -23.72
N ALA A 23 18.04 35.76 -23.88
CA ALA A 23 17.45 35.51 -25.19
C ALA A 23 17.02 36.84 -25.85
N ILE A 24 17.27 36.96 -27.16
CA ILE A 24 16.87 38.14 -27.94
C ILE A 24 15.35 38.27 -28.04
N ALA A 25 14.87 39.52 -28.12
CA ALA A 25 13.44 39.81 -28.21
C ALA A 25 12.85 39.24 -29.52
N HIS A 26 11.56 38.87 -29.52
CA HIS A 26 10.90 38.29 -30.70
C HIS A 26 10.93 39.17 -31.96
N PHE A 27 11.08 40.49 -31.81
CA PHE A 27 11.12 41.46 -32.91
C PHE A 27 12.55 41.87 -33.30
N SER A 28 13.57 41.26 -32.70
CA SER A 28 14.98 41.44 -33.06
C SER A 28 15.22 41.01 -34.51
N ALA A 29 15.99 41.80 -35.26
CA ALA A 29 16.40 41.48 -36.62
C ALA A 29 17.36 40.28 -36.65
N LEU A 30 18.14 40.10 -35.57
CA LEU A 30 19.03 38.94 -35.40
C LEU A 30 18.29 37.60 -35.39
N ASN A 31 16.97 37.58 -35.15
CA ASN A 31 16.16 36.35 -35.31
C ASN A 31 16.13 35.84 -36.77
N ASN A 32 16.43 36.68 -37.76
CA ASN A 32 16.47 36.24 -39.16
C ASN A 32 17.61 35.23 -39.43
N TYR A 33 18.59 35.15 -38.52
CA TYR A 33 19.79 34.33 -38.65
C TYR A 33 19.68 32.97 -37.94
N THR A 34 18.58 32.72 -37.21
CA THR A 34 18.46 31.52 -36.36
C THR A 34 18.19 30.24 -37.17
N ASP A 35 17.44 30.33 -38.27
CA ASP A 35 17.01 29.16 -39.07
C ASP A 35 17.52 29.20 -40.53
N THR A 36 18.54 30.02 -40.80
CA THR A 36 19.14 30.23 -42.13
C THR A 36 20.61 29.80 -42.16
N SER A 37 21.13 29.48 -43.35
CA SER A 37 22.52 29.03 -43.46
C SER A 37 23.46 30.20 -43.22
N PHE A 38 24.54 29.97 -42.47
CA PHE A 38 25.53 31.00 -42.14
C PHE A 38 26.01 31.81 -43.36
N LEU A 39 26.28 31.16 -44.49
CA LEU A 39 26.77 31.84 -45.69
C LEU A 39 25.75 32.82 -46.29
N ASP A 40 24.46 32.64 -46.05
CA ASP A 40 23.41 33.50 -46.60
C ASP A 40 23.42 34.90 -45.95
N TRP A 41 23.85 35.00 -44.69
CA TRP A 41 23.74 36.22 -43.89
C TRP A 41 25.05 36.73 -43.27
N ALA A 42 26.14 35.96 -43.31
CA ALA A 42 27.39 36.34 -42.63
C ALA A 42 27.88 37.75 -43.03
N HIS A 43 27.76 38.12 -44.30
CA HIS A 43 28.17 39.41 -44.84
C HIS A 43 27.44 40.63 -44.25
N GLU A 44 26.19 40.47 -43.80
CA GLU A 44 25.35 41.56 -43.25
C GLU A 44 25.26 41.53 -41.71
N PHE A 45 25.82 40.50 -41.08
CA PHE A 45 25.67 40.24 -39.66
C PHE A 45 26.11 41.42 -38.79
N PHE A 46 27.34 41.90 -38.96
CA PHE A 46 27.90 42.97 -38.13
C PHE A 46 27.14 44.29 -38.30
N ALA A 47 26.77 44.65 -39.54
CA ALA A 47 25.94 45.82 -39.80
C ALA A 47 24.58 45.74 -39.09
N THR A 48 23.96 44.55 -39.08
CA THR A 48 22.70 44.33 -38.35
C THR A 48 22.88 44.46 -36.84
N VAL A 49 24.00 43.97 -36.31
CA VAL A 49 24.31 44.09 -34.88
C VAL A 49 24.55 45.55 -34.48
N GLU A 50 25.29 46.32 -35.28
CA GLU A 50 25.49 47.76 -35.07
C GLU A 50 24.15 48.51 -35.04
N ASP A 51 23.28 48.25 -36.02
CA ASP A 51 21.94 48.86 -36.10
C ASP A 51 21.05 48.48 -34.91
N GLU A 52 21.12 47.23 -34.44
CA GLU A 52 20.24 46.73 -33.37
C GLU A 52 20.72 47.12 -31.97
N LEU A 53 22.03 47.07 -31.72
CA LEU A 53 22.60 47.40 -30.42
C LEU A 53 22.76 48.91 -30.23
N ASN A 54 23.16 49.62 -31.30
CA ASN A 54 23.46 51.05 -31.27
C ASN A 54 24.36 51.44 -30.07
N ASP A 55 25.33 50.57 -29.76
CA ASP A 55 26.33 50.69 -28.70
C ASP A 55 27.53 49.79 -29.06
N GLU A 56 28.70 50.10 -28.52
CA GLU A 56 29.90 49.25 -28.64
C GLU A 56 29.62 47.84 -28.08
N PHE A 57 30.23 46.81 -28.66
CA PHE A 57 30.03 45.44 -28.21
C PHE A 57 31.29 44.57 -28.33
N THR A 58 31.29 43.48 -27.55
CA THR A 58 32.16 42.32 -27.74
C THR A 58 31.32 41.15 -28.18
N ILE A 59 31.91 40.25 -28.97
CA ILE A 59 31.22 39.05 -29.44
C ILE A 59 31.95 37.78 -29.02
N THR A 60 31.22 36.86 -28.41
CA THR A 60 31.65 35.48 -28.19
C THR A 60 31.07 34.61 -29.30
N VAL A 61 31.93 33.90 -30.03
CA VAL A 61 31.52 33.06 -31.16
C VAL A 61 31.88 31.59 -30.90
N SER A 62 30.90 30.71 -31.13
CA SER A 62 31.07 29.26 -31.17
C SER A 62 30.55 28.73 -32.50
N GLY A 63 31.38 28.02 -33.26
CA GLY A 63 31.04 27.63 -34.62
C GLY A 63 32.01 26.63 -35.24
N GLU A 64 31.80 26.29 -36.50
CA GLU A 64 32.80 25.56 -37.29
C GLU A 64 33.97 26.48 -37.66
N GLU A 65 35.16 25.90 -37.92
CA GLU A 65 36.39 26.67 -38.13
C GLU A 65 36.28 27.74 -39.22
N LEU A 66 35.60 27.44 -40.33
CA LEU A 66 35.40 28.38 -41.43
C LEU A 66 34.54 29.58 -41.00
N GLU A 67 33.44 29.32 -40.28
CA GLU A 67 32.48 30.36 -39.87
C GLU A 67 33.13 31.33 -38.90
N ILE A 68 33.86 30.80 -37.91
CA ILE A 68 34.63 31.60 -36.96
C ILE A 68 35.70 32.43 -37.69
N ARG A 69 36.38 31.84 -38.68
CA ARG A 69 37.41 32.53 -39.45
C ARG A 69 36.82 33.68 -40.27
N MET A 70 35.69 33.46 -40.93
CA MET A 70 34.99 34.51 -41.69
C MET A 70 34.52 35.63 -40.76
N LEU A 71 33.89 35.30 -39.63
CA LEU A 71 33.41 36.30 -38.67
C LEU A 71 34.55 37.16 -38.12
N ARG A 72 35.74 36.58 -37.90
CA ARG A 72 36.93 37.36 -37.50
C ARG A 72 37.36 38.38 -38.56
N LEU A 73 37.34 37.99 -39.83
CA LEU A 73 37.73 38.90 -40.92
C LEU A 73 36.68 39.99 -41.13
N LEU A 74 35.39 39.66 -41.00
CA LEU A 74 34.30 40.62 -41.09
C LEU A 74 34.27 41.59 -39.90
N ALA A 75 34.58 41.11 -38.69
CA ALA A 75 34.68 41.93 -37.48
C ALA A 75 35.74 43.03 -37.60
N ASN A 76 36.83 42.79 -38.35
CA ASN A 76 37.86 43.81 -38.56
C ASN A 76 37.37 45.03 -39.35
N ASN A 77 36.24 44.89 -40.05
CA ASN A 77 35.59 45.96 -40.82
C ASN A 77 34.41 46.59 -40.07
N CYS A 78 34.22 46.27 -38.79
CA CYS A 78 33.13 46.74 -37.94
C CYS A 78 33.70 47.63 -36.83
N ASP A 79 33.35 48.92 -36.84
CA ASP A 79 33.96 49.92 -35.96
C ASP A 79 33.51 49.74 -34.49
N ASP A 80 32.25 49.31 -34.28
CA ASP A 80 31.68 49.15 -32.92
C ASP A 80 32.06 47.81 -32.26
N CYS A 81 32.65 46.87 -33.02
CA CYS A 81 33.09 45.56 -32.53
C CYS A 81 34.50 45.63 -31.93
N HIS A 82 34.59 45.65 -30.60
CA HIS A 82 35.86 45.85 -29.88
C HIS A 82 36.63 44.56 -29.57
N GLY A 83 36.05 43.39 -29.87
CA GLY A 83 36.73 42.13 -29.64
C GLY A 83 35.87 40.91 -29.96
N ILE A 84 36.54 39.87 -30.44
CA ILE A 84 35.94 38.57 -30.74
C ILE A 84 36.61 37.48 -29.89
N GLU A 85 35.85 36.93 -28.95
CA GLU A 85 36.23 35.76 -28.18
C GLU A 85 35.78 34.48 -28.88
N ILE A 86 36.67 33.49 -29.00
CA ILE A 86 36.28 32.15 -29.46
C ILE A 86 35.99 31.30 -28.25
N LYS A 87 34.82 30.68 -28.28
CA LYS A 87 34.44 29.63 -27.33
C LYS A 87 34.26 28.32 -28.10
N GLU A 88 35.05 27.32 -27.73
CA GLU A 88 34.87 25.98 -28.30
C GLU A 88 33.53 25.38 -27.86
N TYR A 89 32.98 24.51 -28.71
CA TYR A 89 31.84 23.70 -28.32
C TYR A 89 32.20 22.85 -27.09
N PRO A 90 31.30 22.76 -26.09
CA PRO A 90 31.47 21.81 -24.99
C PRO A 90 31.71 20.36 -25.48
N LEU A 91 31.10 19.99 -26.61
CA LEU A 91 31.40 18.78 -27.36
C LEU A 91 32.06 19.12 -28.72
N ASN A 92 33.38 19.30 -28.69
CA ASN A 92 34.17 19.58 -29.89
C ASN A 92 34.73 18.29 -30.55
N MET A 93 33.84 17.39 -30.98
CA MET A 93 34.26 16.22 -31.78
C MET A 93 34.66 16.68 -33.19
N ARG A 94 35.82 16.20 -33.67
CA ARG A 94 36.32 16.53 -35.01
C ARG A 94 35.36 16.07 -36.11
N THR A 95 35.23 16.88 -37.15
CA THR A 95 34.28 16.66 -38.24
C THR A 95 34.53 15.34 -39.00
N ASP A 96 35.79 14.93 -39.17
CA ASP A 96 36.14 13.65 -39.78
C ASP A 96 35.76 12.44 -38.91
N GLU A 97 35.86 12.58 -37.59
CA GLU A 97 35.41 11.57 -36.64
C GLU A 97 33.88 11.43 -36.66
N ARG A 98 33.16 12.56 -36.66
CA ARG A 98 31.69 12.61 -36.81
C ARG A 98 31.27 11.88 -38.09
N TYR A 99 31.89 12.22 -39.22
CA TYR A 99 31.63 11.57 -40.51
C TYR A 99 31.86 10.06 -40.45
N LYS A 100 32.97 9.62 -39.84
CA LYS A 100 33.31 8.19 -39.72
C LYS A 100 32.29 7.42 -38.88
N ILE A 101 31.88 7.96 -37.73
CA ILE A 101 30.86 7.34 -36.86
C ILE A 101 29.55 7.19 -37.63
N LEU A 102 29.06 8.29 -38.21
CA LEU A 102 27.78 8.31 -38.92
C LEU A 102 27.79 7.43 -40.17
N SER A 103 28.88 7.42 -40.94
CA SER A 103 29.02 6.58 -42.13
C SER A 103 29.03 5.09 -41.79
N ASN A 104 29.69 4.71 -40.70
CA ASN A 104 29.69 3.32 -40.23
C ASN A 104 28.29 2.85 -39.82
N ILE A 105 27.53 3.71 -39.14
CA ILE A 105 26.15 3.43 -38.76
C ILE A 105 25.26 3.38 -40.00
N ALA A 106 25.37 4.35 -40.91
CA ALA A 106 24.62 4.36 -42.16
C ALA A 106 24.83 3.05 -42.95
N LYS A 107 26.09 2.62 -43.09
CA LYS A 107 26.44 1.35 -43.74
C LYS A 107 25.79 0.14 -43.06
N LYS A 108 25.78 0.10 -41.72
CA LYS A 108 25.19 -0.98 -40.95
C LYS A 108 23.68 -1.14 -41.22
N TYR A 109 22.98 -0.04 -41.45
CA TYR A 109 21.54 0.02 -41.71
C TYR A 109 21.19 0.14 -43.19
N ASN A 110 22.13 -0.16 -44.10
CA ASN A 110 21.96 -0.05 -45.55
C ASN A 110 21.44 1.34 -46.02
N VAL A 111 21.79 2.39 -45.29
CA VAL A 111 21.49 3.77 -45.66
C VAL A 111 22.51 4.24 -46.70
N SER A 112 22.04 4.75 -47.85
CA SER A 112 22.92 5.26 -48.89
C SER A 112 23.62 6.55 -48.44
N VAL A 113 24.96 6.55 -48.53
CA VAL A 113 25.78 7.73 -48.28
C VAL A 113 26.11 8.36 -49.63
N GLU A 114 25.56 9.54 -49.88
CA GLU A 114 25.87 10.36 -51.05
C GLU A 114 26.84 11.45 -50.61
N VAL A 115 28.08 11.37 -51.11
CA VAL A 115 29.12 12.34 -50.79
C VAL A 115 28.89 13.62 -51.57
N CYS A 116 28.80 14.74 -50.87
CA CYS A 116 28.78 16.07 -51.48
C CYS A 116 30.21 16.43 -51.93
N LYS A 117 30.43 16.46 -53.24
CA LYS A 117 31.70 16.91 -53.84
C LYS A 117 31.76 18.43 -53.87
N VAL A 118 32.97 18.95 -53.69
CA VAL A 118 33.28 20.37 -53.81
C VAL A 118 33.93 20.61 -55.16
N PHE A 119 33.25 21.39 -55.99
CA PHE A 119 33.70 21.71 -57.33
C PHE A 119 34.61 22.93 -57.30
N VAL A 120 35.85 22.77 -57.73
CA VAL A 120 36.87 23.82 -57.66
C VAL A 120 37.40 24.14 -59.05
N LYS A 121 37.61 25.42 -59.35
CA LYS A 121 38.37 25.86 -60.52
C LYS A 121 39.64 26.56 -60.06
N VAL A 122 40.79 26.01 -60.42
CA VAL A 122 42.09 26.62 -60.14
C VAL A 122 42.59 27.32 -61.40
N PHE A 123 42.93 28.60 -61.28
CA PHE A 123 43.62 29.39 -62.30
C PHE A 123 45.12 29.45 -61.97
N SER A 124 45.75 28.27 -61.93
CA SER A 124 47.19 28.06 -61.65
C SER A 124 47.86 27.35 -62.83
N PHE A 125 49.18 27.49 -62.95
CA PHE A 125 50.01 26.77 -63.93
C PHE A 125 50.41 25.35 -63.50
N ASP A 126 50.17 24.94 -62.24
CA ASP A 126 50.53 23.60 -61.75
C ASP A 126 49.28 22.81 -61.34
N GLU A 127 48.74 22.02 -62.29
CA GLU A 127 47.49 21.27 -62.14
C GLU A 127 47.59 20.08 -61.14
N ASN A 128 48.77 19.80 -60.59
CA ASN A 128 49.03 18.66 -59.70
C ASN A 128 48.69 18.91 -58.21
N ILE A 129 48.06 20.02 -57.86
CA ILE A 129 47.81 20.43 -56.47
C ILE A 129 46.56 19.76 -55.85
N LEU A 130 45.70 19.12 -56.66
CA LEU A 130 44.42 18.58 -56.18
C LEU A 130 44.50 17.07 -55.94
N GLY A 131 44.53 16.68 -54.65
CA GLY A 131 44.45 15.29 -54.22
C GLY A 131 43.62 15.15 -52.95
N PHE A 132 42.29 15.10 -53.09
CA PHE A 132 41.35 14.74 -52.02
C PHE A 132 40.09 14.09 -52.64
N ASP A 133 39.52 13.06 -52.00
CA ASP A 133 38.32 12.34 -52.48
C ASP A 133 37.06 13.25 -52.64
N PHE A 134 37.05 14.41 -51.98
CA PHE A 134 35.94 15.36 -51.96
C PHE A 134 36.09 16.51 -52.97
N LEU A 135 37.21 16.62 -53.69
CA LEU A 135 37.50 17.71 -54.62
C LEU A 135 37.37 17.26 -56.07
N GLU A 136 36.73 18.08 -56.91
CA GLU A 136 36.65 17.83 -58.35
C GLU A 136 36.94 19.12 -59.12
N ASN A 137 37.93 19.05 -60.04
CA ASN A 137 38.27 20.17 -60.92
C ASN A 137 37.26 20.24 -62.07
N VAL A 138 36.65 21.42 -62.27
CA VAL A 138 35.52 21.58 -63.20
C VAL A 138 35.70 22.79 -64.12
N LYS A 139 34.70 23.06 -64.96
CA LYS A 139 34.62 24.31 -65.72
C LYS A 139 34.25 25.49 -64.80
N LEU A 140 34.59 26.70 -65.21
CA LEU A 140 34.35 27.92 -64.43
C LEU A 140 32.89 28.08 -63.97
N GLU A 141 31.93 27.80 -64.85
CA GLU A 141 30.49 27.93 -64.58
C GLU A 141 29.99 26.93 -63.53
N GLU A 142 30.69 25.81 -63.35
CA GLU A 142 30.34 24.72 -62.44
C GLU A 142 31.03 24.83 -61.07
N ALA A 143 32.08 25.67 -60.99
CA ALA A 143 32.90 25.79 -59.81
C ALA A 143 32.17 26.48 -58.67
N GLN A 144 32.23 25.89 -57.48
CA GLN A 144 31.77 26.48 -56.21
C GLN A 144 32.87 27.33 -55.57
N VAL A 145 34.13 26.94 -55.78
CA VAL A 145 35.31 27.66 -55.31
C VAL A 145 36.22 27.94 -56.50
N CYS A 146 36.61 29.21 -56.67
CA CYS A 146 37.63 29.60 -57.64
C CYS A 146 38.91 30.00 -56.91
N ILE A 147 40.08 29.62 -57.42
CA ILE A 147 41.38 30.01 -56.86
C ILE A 147 42.17 30.77 -57.92
N LEU A 148 42.63 31.96 -57.56
CA LEU A 148 43.32 32.91 -58.44
C LEU A 148 44.71 33.24 -57.86
N GLU A 149 45.77 33.05 -58.65
CA GLU A 149 47.13 33.46 -58.26
C GLU A 149 47.40 34.96 -58.49
N ASN A 150 46.52 35.64 -59.21
CA ASN A 150 46.61 37.07 -59.52
C ASN A 150 45.19 37.64 -59.74
N GLU A 151 44.99 38.90 -59.37
CA GLU A 151 43.75 39.68 -59.53
C GLU A 151 43.37 39.98 -60.99
N ASP A 152 44.29 39.84 -61.94
CA ASP A 152 44.05 40.16 -63.36
C ASP A 152 42.78 39.47 -63.95
N VAL A 153 42.43 38.29 -63.44
CA VAL A 153 41.29 37.49 -63.92
C VAL A 153 40.05 37.63 -63.02
N LEU A 154 40.16 38.35 -61.90
CA LEU A 154 39.11 38.45 -60.86
C LEU A 154 37.77 38.95 -61.43
N SER A 155 37.80 40.05 -62.18
CA SER A 155 36.60 40.64 -62.81
C SER A 155 35.88 39.67 -63.75
N ASN A 156 36.66 38.90 -64.52
CA ASN A 156 36.14 37.87 -65.42
C ASN A 156 35.55 36.69 -64.65
N VAL A 157 36.15 36.28 -63.52
CA VAL A 157 35.63 35.21 -62.67
C VAL A 157 34.34 35.63 -61.96
N ILE A 158 34.29 36.82 -61.38
CA ILE A 158 33.08 37.35 -60.72
C ILE A 158 31.88 37.31 -61.68
N SER A 159 32.11 37.69 -62.94
CA SER A 159 31.07 37.78 -63.97
C SER A 159 30.62 36.42 -64.52
N ASN A 160 31.52 35.44 -64.63
CA ASN A 160 31.24 34.17 -65.33
C ASN A 160 31.13 32.94 -64.43
N ALA A 161 31.60 33.00 -63.19
CA ALA A 161 31.53 31.89 -62.24
C ALA A 161 30.17 31.87 -61.54
N SER A 162 29.11 31.54 -62.29
CA SER A 162 27.71 31.63 -61.83
C SER A 162 27.37 30.81 -60.59
N ARG A 163 28.16 29.77 -60.28
CA ARG A 163 27.95 28.88 -59.12
C ARG A 163 28.98 29.09 -58.01
N ALA A 164 29.94 29.99 -58.21
CA ALA A 164 31.00 30.21 -57.24
C ALA A 164 30.44 30.95 -56.04
N GLN A 165 30.58 30.34 -54.87
CA GLN A 165 30.29 30.97 -53.58
C GLN A 165 31.55 31.65 -53.01
N PHE A 166 32.73 31.08 -53.31
CA PHE A 166 34.01 31.60 -52.85
C PHE A 166 34.96 31.83 -54.02
N ILE A 167 35.63 32.97 -53.99
CA ILE A 167 36.75 33.30 -54.87
C ILE A 167 37.96 33.59 -53.98
N LEU A 168 38.94 32.69 -54.01
CA LEU A 168 40.19 32.83 -53.28
C LEU A 168 41.21 33.56 -54.16
N VAL A 169 41.59 34.77 -53.75
CA VAL A 169 42.63 35.56 -54.41
C VAL A 169 43.89 35.44 -53.57
N LEU A 170 44.95 34.88 -54.15
CA LEU A 170 46.19 34.68 -53.42
C LEU A 170 47.04 35.95 -53.51
N GLY A 171 47.38 36.53 -52.36
CA GLY A 171 48.10 37.79 -52.27
C GLY A 171 48.96 37.88 -51.00
N GLU A 172 49.30 39.09 -50.58
CA GLU A 172 50.04 39.33 -49.32
C GLU A 172 49.12 39.68 -48.15
N GLU A 173 48.06 40.46 -48.40
CA GLU A 173 47.11 40.90 -47.37
C GLU A 173 45.92 39.95 -47.27
N GLU A 174 45.42 39.75 -46.03
CA GLU A 174 44.25 38.93 -45.77
C GLU A 174 43.03 39.78 -45.44
N HIS A 175 41.99 39.68 -46.27
CA HIS A 175 40.69 40.29 -46.00
C HIS A 175 39.58 39.54 -46.74
N LEU A 176 38.35 39.78 -46.32
CA LEU A 176 37.16 39.14 -46.87
C LEU A 176 36.18 40.22 -47.33
N GLU A 177 35.74 40.12 -48.58
CA GLU A 177 34.78 41.02 -49.19
C GLU A 177 33.55 40.25 -49.68
N TRP A 178 32.44 40.97 -49.76
CA TRP A 178 31.20 40.47 -50.34
C TRP A 178 30.92 41.21 -51.65
N SER A 179 30.72 40.47 -52.73
CA SER A 179 30.40 41.02 -54.04
C SER A 179 29.16 40.34 -54.62
N GLY A 180 28.00 40.94 -54.38
CA GLY A 180 26.71 40.48 -54.88
C GLY A 180 26.23 39.18 -54.23
N ASP A 181 26.77 38.06 -54.69
CA ASP A 181 26.43 36.69 -54.28
C ASP A 181 27.67 35.84 -53.96
N LYS A 182 28.86 36.45 -53.91
CA LYS A 182 30.14 35.75 -53.73
C LYS A 182 30.97 36.36 -52.62
N TYR A 183 31.62 35.50 -51.85
CA TYR A 183 32.70 35.87 -50.94
C TYR A 183 34.01 35.91 -51.70
N ILE A 184 34.63 37.08 -51.76
CA ILE A 184 35.98 37.27 -52.31
C ILE A 184 36.94 37.28 -51.13
N TRP A 185 37.79 36.28 -51.04
CA TRP A 185 38.72 36.12 -49.94
C TRP A 185 40.14 36.29 -50.44
N HIS A 186 40.74 37.41 -50.10
CA HIS A 186 42.16 37.66 -50.32
C HIS A 186 42.93 37.00 -49.18
N LEU A 187 43.88 36.10 -49.49
CA LEU A 187 44.63 35.39 -48.46
C LEU A 187 46.08 35.08 -48.89
N PRO A 188 47.02 34.99 -47.92
CA PRO A 188 48.41 34.62 -48.17
C PRO A 188 48.57 33.26 -48.83
N ILE A 189 49.47 33.16 -49.82
CA ILE A 189 49.72 31.92 -50.59
C ILE A 189 50.00 30.72 -49.67
N GLU A 190 50.73 30.93 -48.58
CA GLU A 190 51.07 29.91 -47.59
C GLU A 190 49.84 29.31 -46.87
N ASN A 191 48.74 30.07 -46.76
CA ASN A 191 47.52 29.63 -46.10
C ASN A 191 46.54 28.93 -47.06
N LYS A 192 46.81 28.94 -48.37
CA LYS A 192 45.93 28.37 -49.42
C LYS A 192 45.39 26.99 -49.07
N LEU A 193 46.27 26.06 -48.72
CA LEU A 193 45.87 24.67 -48.44
C LEU A 193 45.02 24.56 -47.17
N LYS A 194 45.33 25.38 -46.16
CA LYS A 194 44.61 25.38 -44.89
C LYS A 194 43.18 25.87 -45.07
N GLU A 195 42.99 26.99 -45.77
CA GLU A 195 41.65 27.54 -46.00
C GLU A 195 40.86 26.71 -47.03
N LEU A 196 41.53 26.16 -48.05
CA LEU A 196 40.89 25.20 -48.96
C LEU A 196 40.36 23.97 -48.21
N ASN A 197 41.12 23.41 -47.26
CA ASN A 197 40.67 22.28 -46.45
C ASN A 197 39.44 22.63 -45.59
N ARG A 198 39.38 23.85 -45.04
CA ARG A 198 38.19 24.33 -44.31
C ARG A 198 36.98 24.46 -45.21
N LEU A 199 37.16 25.02 -46.41
CA LEU A 199 36.09 25.11 -47.41
C LEU A 199 35.61 23.73 -47.86
N VAL A 200 36.51 22.77 -48.08
CA VAL A 200 36.14 21.39 -48.41
C VAL A 200 35.35 20.74 -47.29
N THR A 201 35.78 20.95 -46.04
CA THR A 201 35.07 20.47 -44.86
C THR A 201 33.66 21.08 -44.81
N TYR A 202 33.55 22.38 -45.03
CA TYR A 202 32.31 23.12 -44.91
C TYR A 202 31.32 22.87 -46.05
N LEU A 203 31.77 22.83 -47.30
CA LEU A 203 30.93 22.69 -48.48
C LEU A 203 30.70 21.22 -48.89
N GLY A 204 31.55 20.31 -48.44
CA GLY A 204 31.48 18.89 -48.77
C GLY A 204 31.12 18.02 -47.57
N VAL A 205 32.01 17.96 -46.58
CA VAL A 205 31.91 17.00 -45.46
C VAL A 205 30.69 17.29 -44.58
N LEU A 206 30.50 18.54 -44.17
CA LEU A 206 29.38 18.96 -43.31
C LEU A 206 28.00 18.71 -43.96
N PRO A 207 27.73 19.11 -45.22
CA PRO A 207 26.52 18.72 -45.95
C PRO A 207 26.34 17.22 -46.08
N THR A 208 27.43 16.48 -46.29
CA THR A 208 27.38 15.00 -46.32
C THR A 208 26.91 14.44 -44.98
N ILE A 209 27.45 14.93 -43.86
CA ILE A 209 27.00 14.58 -42.50
C ILE A 209 25.51 14.89 -42.31
N LYS A 210 25.06 16.09 -42.73
CA LYS A 210 23.65 16.50 -42.64
C LYS A 210 22.73 15.57 -43.46
N ASN A 211 23.15 15.19 -44.67
CA ASN A 211 22.42 14.24 -45.53
C ASN A 211 22.35 12.85 -44.91
N ILE A 212 23.46 12.35 -44.33
CA ILE A 212 23.49 11.07 -43.62
C ILE A 212 22.52 11.10 -42.46
N ARG A 213 22.56 12.15 -41.63
CA ARG A 213 21.64 12.34 -40.49
C ARG A 213 20.19 12.25 -40.93
N MET A 214 19.77 13.02 -41.93
CA MET A 214 18.37 13.03 -42.41
C MET A 214 17.88 11.65 -42.86
N LYS A 215 18.78 10.79 -43.35
CA LYS A 215 18.45 9.41 -43.72
C LYS A 215 18.50 8.46 -42.52
N ILE A 216 19.45 8.63 -41.59
CA ILE A 216 19.55 7.88 -40.33
C ILE A 216 18.30 8.09 -39.45
N ASP A 217 17.75 9.30 -39.41
CA ASP A 217 16.57 9.61 -38.60
C ASP A 217 15.37 8.68 -38.92
N LYS A 218 15.29 8.15 -40.14
CA LYS A 218 14.24 7.24 -40.60
C LYS A 218 14.38 5.81 -40.08
N VAL A 219 15.58 5.42 -39.63
CA VAL A 219 15.90 4.06 -39.17
C VAL A 219 16.20 4.00 -37.67
N ILE A 220 16.13 5.14 -36.95
CA ILE A 220 16.27 5.20 -35.48
C ILE A 220 15.40 4.18 -34.73
N PRO A 221 14.13 3.92 -35.11
CA PRO A 221 13.29 2.93 -34.40
C PRO A 221 13.86 1.50 -34.38
N ASP A 222 14.69 1.16 -35.35
CA ASP A 222 15.31 -0.17 -35.49
C ASP A 222 16.73 -0.24 -34.89
N MET A 223 17.23 0.87 -34.31
CA MET A 223 18.58 0.98 -33.76
C MET A 223 18.68 0.53 -32.31
N LYS A 224 19.85 0.00 -31.93
CA LYS A 224 20.14 -0.26 -30.51
C LYS A 224 20.39 1.06 -29.77
N THR A 225 20.08 1.09 -28.48
CA THR A 225 20.28 2.29 -27.63
C THR A 225 21.69 2.86 -27.70
N GLU A 226 22.72 2.02 -27.68
CA GLU A 226 24.13 2.47 -27.77
C GLU A 226 24.49 3.11 -29.11
N GLU A 227 23.82 2.72 -30.20
CA GLU A 227 24.03 3.32 -31.52
C GLU A 227 23.33 4.66 -31.64
N ILE A 228 22.13 4.78 -31.07
CA ILE A 228 21.40 6.05 -30.96
C ILE A 228 22.23 7.04 -30.13
N LYS A 229 22.82 6.59 -29.02
CA LYS A 229 23.76 7.41 -28.22
C LYS A 229 24.96 7.86 -29.06
N ALA A 230 25.57 6.97 -29.85
CA ALA A 230 26.69 7.33 -30.72
C ALA A 230 26.30 8.34 -31.81
N VAL A 231 25.13 8.20 -32.43
CA VAL A 231 24.58 9.19 -33.39
C VAL A 231 24.38 10.54 -32.70
N ASN A 232 23.73 10.55 -31.54
CA ASN A 232 23.47 11.78 -30.78
C ASN A 232 24.79 12.45 -30.38
N MET A 233 25.78 11.70 -29.92
CA MET A 233 27.10 12.21 -29.56
C MET A 233 27.84 12.79 -30.77
N ALA A 234 27.77 12.13 -31.93
CA ALA A 234 28.38 12.61 -33.17
C ALA A 234 27.70 13.87 -33.74
N LEU A 235 26.48 14.21 -33.30
CA LEU A 235 25.74 15.40 -33.75
C LEU A 235 25.59 16.48 -32.67
N ALA A 236 26.02 16.19 -31.44
CA ALA A 236 25.95 17.13 -30.33
C ALA A 236 27.12 18.12 -30.39
N ILE A 237 26.81 19.38 -30.07
CA ILE A 237 27.79 20.44 -29.80
C ILE A 237 27.74 20.88 -28.33
N ASP A 238 26.62 20.63 -27.65
CA ASP A 238 26.43 20.84 -26.21
C ASP A 238 26.58 19.53 -25.45
N SER A 239 27.01 19.62 -24.19
CA SER A 239 27.07 18.46 -23.31
C SER A 239 25.70 17.79 -23.20
N ILE A 240 25.69 16.47 -23.37
CA ILE A 240 24.49 15.64 -23.27
C ILE A 240 24.20 15.42 -21.80
N VAL A 241 22.99 15.76 -21.35
CA VAL A 241 22.53 15.51 -19.99
C VAL A 241 21.61 14.31 -19.97
N ASP A 242 21.85 13.39 -19.03
CA ASP A 242 20.96 12.28 -18.73
C ASP A 242 20.54 12.33 -17.26
N VAL A 243 19.39 11.74 -16.97
CA VAL A 243 18.85 11.64 -15.61
C VAL A 243 18.87 10.18 -15.17
N ASP A 244 19.56 9.91 -14.05
CA ASP A 244 19.70 8.58 -13.47
C ASP A 244 18.42 8.18 -12.73
N LEU A 245 17.37 7.92 -13.51
CA LEU A 245 16.08 7.43 -13.05
C LEU A 245 15.52 6.40 -14.05
N PRO A 246 14.89 5.32 -13.57
CA PRO A 246 14.24 4.36 -14.45
C PRO A 246 13.01 4.98 -15.11
N ASP A 247 12.69 4.53 -16.33
CA ASP A 247 11.56 5.07 -17.12
C ASP A 247 10.20 4.93 -16.42
N VAL A 248 10.07 3.92 -15.55
CA VAL A 248 8.91 3.73 -14.68
C VAL A 248 9.38 3.61 -13.23
N MET A 249 8.84 4.44 -12.36
CA MET A 249 9.06 4.40 -10.91
C MET A 249 7.76 4.10 -10.17
N ASN A 250 7.81 3.21 -9.19
CA ASN A 250 6.72 2.99 -8.24
C ASN A 250 7.17 3.55 -6.89
N LEU A 251 6.56 4.64 -6.44
CA LEU A 251 6.97 5.36 -5.22
C LEU A 251 5.82 5.40 -4.22
N LYS A 252 6.13 5.22 -2.93
CA LYS A 252 5.16 5.34 -1.84
C LYS A 252 4.81 6.80 -1.61
N MET A 253 3.54 7.13 -1.38
CA MET A 253 3.09 8.47 -0.97
C MET A 253 3.96 9.07 0.14
N GLY A 254 4.33 10.34 0.00
CA GLY A 254 5.21 11.07 0.93
C GLY A 254 6.71 10.86 0.69
N THR A 255 7.11 10.02 -0.27
CA THR A 255 8.51 9.82 -0.65
C THR A 255 9.05 11.08 -1.34
N ARG A 256 10.25 11.51 -0.92
CA ARG A 256 11.09 12.50 -1.60
C ARG A 256 12.19 11.78 -2.39
N CYS A 257 12.27 12.03 -3.69
CA CYS A 257 13.31 11.54 -4.57
C CYS A 257 14.07 12.73 -5.17
N THR A 258 15.40 12.75 -5.04
CA THR A 258 16.25 13.78 -5.67
C THR A 258 16.94 13.15 -6.87
N PRO A 259 16.55 13.52 -8.10
CA PRO A 259 17.17 13.00 -9.31
C PRO A 259 18.67 13.30 -9.34
N GLN A 260 19.47 12.36 -9.82
CA GLN A 260 20.87 12.57 -10.15
C GLN A 260 21.02 12.74 -11.65
N TYR A 261 22.01 13.52 -12.06
CA TYR A 261 22.25 13.83 -13.46
C TYR A 261 23.68 13.47 -13.84
N SER A 262 23.85 12.95 -15.04
CA SER A 262 25.16 12.76 -15.65
C SER A 262 25.28 13.68 -16.86
N VAL A 263 26.47 14.24 -17.05
CA VAL A 263 26.79 15.12 -18.17
C VAL A 263 27.91 14.48 -18.97
N THR A 264 27.73 14.35 -20.27
CA THR A 264 28.74 13.79 -21.18
C THR A 264 29.14 14.84 -22.21
N PRO A 265 30.40 15.29 -22.23
CA PRO A 265 31.50 14.90 -21.37
C PRO A 265 31.37 15.59 -20.00
N ASP A 266 31.90 14.97 -18.94
CA ASP A 266 31.93 15.62 -17.64
C ASP A 266 32.96 16.74 -17.67
N ASN A 267 32.46 17.96 -17.79
CA ASN A 267 33.25 19.19 -17.79
C ASN A 267 33.19 19.92 -16.43
N GLY A 268 32.64 19.28 -15.40
CA GLY A 268 32.46 19.86 -14.06
C GLY A 268 31.41 20.98 -14.00
N VAL A 269 30.75 21.31 -15.11
CA VAL A 269 29.70 22.33 -15.16
C VAL A 269 28.37 21.68 -14.82
N LYS A 270 27.70 22.18 -13.78
CA LYS A 270 26.36 21.71 -13.42
C LYS A 270 25.35 22.19 -14.46
N PRO A 271 24.56 21.28 -15.07
CA PRO A 271 23.56 21.68 -16.04
C PRO A 271 22.42 22.39 -15.32
N SER A 272 21.89 23.46 -15.94
CA SER A 272 20.63 24.06 -15.49
C SER A 272 19.49 23.12 -15.87
N ILE A 273 18.74 22.61 -14.88
CA ILE A 273 17.65 21.66 -15.10
C ILE A 273 16.34 22.22 -14.60
N HIS A 274 15.34 22.23 -15.48
CA HIS A 274 13.96 22.53 -15.16
C HIS A 274 13.13 21.24 -15.22
N ILE A 275 12.25 21.03 -14.23
CA ILE A 275 11.43 19.82 -14.11
C ILE A 275 9.97 20.23 -14.07
N THR A 276 9.11 19.52 -14.80
CA THR A 276 7.66 19.70 -14.76
C THR A 276 6.95 18.37 -14.50
N SER A 277 5.80 18.42 -13.84
CA SER A 277 4.94 17.26 -13.59
C SER A 277 3.63 17.42 -14.34
N SER A 278 3.14 16.34 -14.95
CA SER A 278 1.82 16.32 -15.59
C SER A 278 0.67 16.40 -14.57
N ASN A 279 0.93 16.10 -13.29
CA ASN A 279 -0.03 16.20 -12.20
C ASN A 279 0.68 16.50 -10.88
N ILE A 280 0.62 17.77 -10.45
CA ILE A 280 1.29 18.26 -9.24
C ILE A 280 0.69 17.68 -7.94
N GLU A 281 -0.57 17.23 -7.96
CA GLU A 281 -1.17 16.59 -6.79
C GLU A 281 -0.60 15.18 -6.56
N VAL A 282 -0.14 14.51 -7.62
CA VAL A 282 0.46 13.17 -7.56
C VAL A 282 1.97 13.27 -7.33
N VAL A 283 2.67 14.11 -8.10
CA VAL A 283 4.10 14.40 -7.92
C VAL A 283 4.31 15.90 -7.96
N ASP A 284 4.59 16.47 -6.79
CA ASP A 284 4.99 17.86 -6.60
C ASP A 284 6.51 18.01 -6.80
N ILE A 285 6.96 19.16 -7.26
CA ILE A 285 8.38 19.44 -7.54
C ILE A 285 8.81 20.59 -6.66
N ARG A 286 9.73 20.32 -5.73
CA ARG A 286 10.27 21.33 -4.82
C ARG A 286 11.78 21.26 -4.78
N GLU A 287 12.44 22.39 -5.07
CA GLU A 287 13.90 22.51 -5.04
C GLU A 287 14.61 21.44 -5.89
N GLY A 288 14.03 21.08 -7.04
CA GLY A 288 14.55 20.02 -7.91
C GLY A 288 14.31 18.59 -7.42
N SER A 289 13.69 18.38 -6.25
CA SER A 289 13.23 17.07 -5.79
C SER A 289 11.80 16.78 -6.22
N LEU A 290 11.51 15.49 -6.45
CA LEU A 290 10.18 14.94 -6.69
C LEU A 290 9.58 14.53 -5.34
N ILE A 291 8.42 15.07 -4.99
CA ILE A 291 7.69 14.77 -3.74
C ILE A 291 6.36 14.14 -4.11
N THR A 292 6.14 12.90 -3.67
CA THR A 292 4.92 12.16 -3.98
C THR A 292 3.78 12.56 -3.05
N GLY A 293 2.64 12.94 -3.63
CA GLY A 293 1.44 13.40 -2.94
C GLY A 293 0.35 12.34 -2.92
N ARG A 294 -0.65 12.47 -3.80
CA ARG A 294 -1.82 11.57 -3.93
C ARG A 294 -1.49 10.29 -4.70
N ARG A 295 -2.24 9.23 -4.41
CA ARG A 295 -2.25 8.00 -5.22
C ARG A 295 -2.64 8.32 -6.66
N GLY A 296 -1.88 7.80 -7.62
CA GLY A 296 -2.14 8.02 -9.04
C GLY A 296 -0.90 7.85 -9.88
N THR A 297 -0.97 8.33 -11.12
CA THR A 297 0.16 8.31 -12.05
C THR A 297 0.43 9.71 -12.57
N ALA A 298 1.70 10.09 -12.67
CA ALA A 298 2.14 11.34 -13.28
C ALA A 298 3.36 11.10 -14.17
N THR A 299 3.47 11.84 -15.27
CA THR A 299 4.66 11.89 -16.09
C THR A 299 5.47 13.12 -15.70
N VAL A 300 6.73 12.91 -15.32
CA VAL A 300 7.69 13.96 -15.00
C VAL A 300 8.58 14.19 -16.22
N SER A 301 8.69 15.43 -16.67
CA SER A 301 9.51 15.83 -17.82
C SER A 301 10.66 16.72 -17.38
N PHE A 302 11.87 16.44 -17.89
CA PHE A 302 13.12 17.11 -17.55
C PHE A 302 13.62 17.91 -18.75
N TYR A 303 13.96 19.17 -18.54
CA TYR A 303 14.42 20.13 -19.56
C TYR A 303 15.80 20.67 -19.16
N GLN A 304 16.64 20.95 -20.15
CA GLN A 304 17.95 21.58 -19.95
C GLN A 304 17.84 23.08 -20.27
N GLY A 305 18.26 23.94 -19.34
CA GLY A 305 18.22 25.40 -19.51
C GLY A 305 16.82 25.91 -19.85
N ALA A 306 16.71 26.64 -20.96
CA ALA A 306 15.47 27.21 -21.48
C ALA A 306 14.85 26.39 -22.63
N ASP A 307 15.29 25.14 -22.82
CA ASP A 307 14.81 24.29 -23.91
C ASP A 307 13.31 24.03 -23.81
N LYS A 308 12.64 24.02 -24.97
CA LYS A 308 11.20 23.75 -25.09
C LYS A 308 10.86 22.26 -25.17
N ILE A 309 11.86 21.41 -25.44
CA ILE A 309 11.69 19.97 -25.61
C ILE A 309 12.40 19.27 -24.45
N PRO A 310 11.71 18.38 -23.70
CA PRO A 310 12.36 17.70 -22.59
C PRO A 310 13.35 16.65 -23.11
N PHE A 311 14.53 16.58 -22.50
CA PHE A 311 15.53 15.56 -22.82
C PHE A 311 15.16 14.20 -22.22
N ALA A 312 14.34 14.16 -21.17
CA ALA A 312 13.85 12.92 -20.56
C ALA A 312 12.41 13.05 -20.05
N LYS A 313 11.67 11.94 -20.09
CA LYS A 313 10.34 11.78 -19.48
C LYS A 313 10.30 10.49 -18.67
N LYS A 314 9.80 10.57 -17.43
CA LYS A 314 9.71 9.43 -16.51
C LYS A 314 8.28 9.28 -16.01
N ASN A 315 7.76 8.06 -15.99
CA ASN A 315 6.41 7.76 -15.51
C ASN A 315 6.47 7.33 -14.04
N ILE A 316 5.79 8.07 -13.17
CA ILE A 316 5.76 7.81 -11.74
C ILE A 316 4.38 7.31 -11.36
N ARG A 317 4.34 6.15 -10.72
CA ARG A 317 3.13 5.60 -10.07
C ARG A 317 3.29 5.79 -8.57
N VAL A 318 2.41 6.60 -8.00
CA VAL A 318 2.37 6.82 -6.57
C VAL A 318 1.34 5.87 -5.98
N TYR A 319 1.81 4.98 -5.10
CA TYR A 319 0.95 4.07 -4.36
C TYR A 319 0.92 4.46 -2.89
N ARG A 320 -0.18 4.09 -2.24
CA ARG A 320 -0.26 4.13 -0.77
C ARG A 320 0.02 2.72 -0.27
N ASP A 321 0.79 2.61 0.80
CA ASP A 321 0.99 1.34 1.50
C ASP A 321 0.23 1.47 2.83
N ASP A 322 -1.08 1.26 2.72
CA ASP A 322 -1.99 1.14 3.85
C ASP A 322 -2.21 -0.36 4.11
N SER A 323 -1.16 -1.07 4.46
CA SER A 323 -1.30 -2.41 5.04
C SER A 323 -1.83 -2.30 6.48
N VAL A 324 -2.70 -3.24 6.89
CA VAL A 324 -3.10 -3.41 8.30
C VAL A 324 -1.84 -3.53 9.15
N ARG A 325 -1.80 -2.83 10.29
CA ARG A 325 -0.71 -2.84 11.28
C ARG A 325 -1.17 -3.40 12.62
N GLU A 326 -2.45 -3.27 12.92
CA GLU A 326 -3.07 -3.76 14.15
C GLU A 326 -4.49 -4.25 13.88
N ILE A 327 -4.90 -5.28 14.60
CA ILE A 327 -6.27 -5.82 14.58
C ILE A 327 -6.83 -5.74 16.00
N HIS A 328 -7.97 -5.09 16.15
CA HIS A 328 -8.75 -5.09 17.39
C HIS A 328 -9.92 -6.06 17.24
N LEU A 329 -9.84 -7.16 17.99
CA LEU A 329 -10.90 -8.16 18.11
C LEU A 329 -11.74 -7.86 19.35
N LYS A 330 -13.04 -7.63 19.17
CA LYS A 330 -13.98 -7.36 20.26
C LYS A 330 -15.08 -8.41 20.31
N ILE A 331 -15.14 -9.11 21.44
CA ILE A 331 -16.11 -10.17 21.76
C ILE A 331 -16.94 -9.71 22.95
N ARG A 332 -18.25 -9.98 22.93
CA ARG A 332 -19.17 -9.49 23.97
C ARG A 332 -19.07 -10.33 25.24
N ASP A 333 -19.27 -11.64 25.09
CA ASP A 333 -19.33 -12.60 26.18
C ASP A 333 -18.15 -13.59 26.04
N MET A 334 -17.20 -13.54 26.99
CA MET A 334 -16.04 -14.47 27.02
C MET A 334 -16.38 -15.81 27.69
N VAL A 335 -17.54 -15.89 28.35
CA VAL A 335 -18.12 -17.11 28.89
C VAL A 335 -19.47 -17.31 28.22
N MET A 336 -19.66 -18.46 27.57
CA MET A 336 -20.86 -18.77 26.81
C MET A 336 -21.54 -20.04 27.34
N HIS A 337 -22.86 -20.09 27.17
CA HIS A 337 -23.63 -21.31 27.38
C HIS A 337 -23.77 -22.05 26.06
N ILE A 338 -23.90 -23.37 26.10
CA ILE A 338 -24.18 -24.18 24.90
C ILE A 338 -25.42 -23.61 24.18
N ASP A 339 -25.38 -23.56 22.85
CA ASP A 339 -26.36 -22.95 21.94
C ASP A 339 -26.44 -21.41 21.95
N GLN A 340 -25.68 -20.73 22.82
CA GLN A 340 -25.57 -19.28 22.77
C GLN A 340 -24.83 -18.84 21.50
N THR A 341 -25.29 -17.74 20.91
CA THR A 341 -24.65 -17.14 19.73
C THR A 341 -24.30 -15.67 19.96
N GLN A 342 -23.23 -15.19 19.31
CA GLN A 342 -22.86 -13.77 19.31
C GLN A 342 -22.09 -13.40 18.03
N GLU A 343 -22.12 -12.11 17.68
CA GLU A 343 -21.33 -11.55 16.57
C GLU A 343 -19.97 -11.05 17.05
N ILE A 344 -18.95 -11.20 16.20
CA ILE A 344 -17.61 -10.68 16.44
C ILE A 344 -17.47 -9.30 15.78
N LYS A 345 -16.84 -8.35 16.47
CA LYS A 345 -16.47 -7.06 15.87
C LYS A 345 -14.97 -6.96 15.66
N LEU A 346 -14.56 -6.74 14.41
CA LEU A 346 -13.17 -6.52 14.00
C LEU A 346 -12.97 -5.06 13.58
N MET A 347 -11.85 -4.47 14.00
CA MET A 347 -11.39 -3.17 13.50
C MET A 347 -9.89 -3.26 13.18
N THR A 348 -9.45 -2.65 12.08
CA THR A 348 -8.04 -2.60 11.69
C THR A 348 -7.47 -1.20 11.83
N VAL A 349 -6.16 -1.10 12.07
CA VAL A 349 -5.42 0.17 12.02
C VAL A 349 -4.35 0.09 10.93
N PRO A 350 -4.36 0.96 9.91
CA PRO A 350 -5.41 1.94 9.63
C PRO A 350 -6.74 1.29 9.22
N SER A 351 -7.84 2.03 9.37
CA SER A 351 -9.20 1.52 9.07
C SER A 351 -9.50 1.46 7.57
N ASP A 352 -8.73 2.20 6.76
CA ASP A 352 -8.75 2.19 5.30
C ASP A 352 -7.65 1.31 4.69
N ALA A 353 -7.12 0.35 5.45
CA ALA A 353 -6.11 -0.56 4.95
C ALA A 353 -6.57 -1.37 3.72
N ASP A 354 -5.71 -1.47 2.71
CA ASP A 354 -5.98 -2.12 1.42
C ASP A 354 -6.26 -3.64 1.59
N ASN A 355 -5.64 -4.27 2.58
CA ASN A 355 -5.78 -5.70 2.90
C ASN A 355 -6.77 -5.96 4.06
N ARG A 356 -7.55 -4.97 4.52
CA ARG A 356 -8.45 -5.15 5.68
C ARG A 356 -9.53 -6.21 5.46
N ASP A 357 -9.99 -6.38 4.22
CA ASP A 357 -11.05 -7.34 3.86
C ASP A 357 -10.48 -8.77 3.72
N SER A 358 -9.15 -8.94 3.82
CA SER A 358 -8.44 -10.22 3.78
C SER A 358 -8.20 -10.82 5.17
N VAL A 359 -8.75 -10.24 6.24
CA VAL A 359 -8.63 -10.77 7.60
C VAL A 359 -9.35 -12.11 7.69
N GLN A 360 -8.60 -13.15 8.06
CA GLN A 360 -9.09 -14.50 8.27
C GLN A 360 -9.37 -14.74 9.75
N LEU A 361 -10.51 -15.37 10.05
CA LEU A 361 -10.88 -15.82 11.39
C LEU A 361 -10.74 -17.34 11.48
N GLU A 362 -10.22 -17.81 12.59
CA GLU A 362 -10.03 -19.23 12.87
C GLU A 362 -10.37 -19.53 14.34
N VAL A 363 -11.00 -20.67 14.60
CA VAL A 363 -11.27 -21.21 15.94
C VAL A 363 -10.38 -22.42 16.18
N SER A 364 -9.85 -22.55 17.41
CA SER A 364 -8.93 -23.64 17.74
C SER A 364 -9.62 -25.00 17.86
N ASP A 365 -10.92 -25.02 18.17
CA ASP A 365 -11.71 -26.26 18.31
C ASP A 365 -13.19 -26.02 17.93
N ASP A 366 -13.57 -26.47 16.74
CA ASP A 366 -14.93 -26.34 16.20
C ASP A 366 -15.97 -27.18 16.97
N SER A 367 -15.52 -28.18 17.75
CA SER A 367 -16.41 -28.96 18.62
C SER A 367 -16.84 -28.20 19.89
N VAL A 368 -16.11 -27.15 20.25
CA VAL A 368 -16.40 -26.26 21.38
C VAL A 368 -17.12 -25.01 20.89
N LEU A 369 -16.63 -24.38 19.83
CA LEU A 369 -17.15 -23.12 19.29
C LEU A 369 -17.13 -23.14 17.76
N HIS A 370 -18.29 -23.04 17.14
CA HIS A 370 -18.43 -22.96 15.69
C HIS A 370 -18.43 -21.52 15.20
N LEU A 371 -17.74 -21.24 14.10
CA LEU A 371 -17.68 -19.93 13.44
C LEU A 371 -18.32 -20.02 12.05
N ASP A 372 -19.32 -19.19 11.78
CA ASP A 372 -19.95 -19.11 10.46
C ASP A 372 -19.27 -18.12 9.51
N SER A 373 -19.68 -18.13 8.24
CA SER A 373 -19.11 -17.29 7.19
C SER A 373 -19.38 -15.78 7.36
N ASP A 374 -20.37 -15.42 8.18
CA ASP A 374 -20.74 -14.03 8.43
C ASP A 374 -20.04 -13.46 9.68
N GLY A 375 -19.16 -14.23 10.32
CA GLY A 375 -18.40 -13.81 11.50
C GLY A 375 -19.19 -13.90 12.80
N LYS A 376 -20.24 -14.74 12.84
CA LYS A 376 -20.99 -15.07 14.05
C LYS A 376 -20.52 -16.42 14.59
N ILE A 377 -20.42 -16.49 15.91
CA ILE A 377 -19.98 -17.67 16.64
C ILE A 377 -21.12 -18.29 17.45
N MET A 378 -21.10 -19.62 17.56
CA MET A 378 -22.04 -20.44 18.30
C MET A 378 -21.30 -21.39 19.22
N ALA A 379 -21.68 -21.43 20.49
CA ALA A 379 -21.15 -22.39 21.45
C ALA A 379 -21.77 -23.78 21.21
N VAL A 380 -20.93 -24.77 20.94
CA VAL A 380 -21.35 -26.13 20.56
C VAL A 380 -21.13 -27.12 21.71
N GLY A 381 -19.96 -27.06 22.35
CA GLY A 381 -19.55 -28.04 23.35
C GLY A 381 -18.81 -27.38 24.50
N ALA A 382 -18.81 -28.04 25.66
CA ALA A 382 -18.13 -27.53 26.84
C ALA A 382 -16.61 -27.55 26.65
N GLY A 383 -15.93 -26.46 27.01
CA GLY A 383 -14.47 -26.38 26.86
C GLY A 383 -13.95 -24.96 26.75
N GLU A 384 -12.69 -24.87 26.38
CA GLU A 384 -12.00 -23.62 26.08
C GLU A 384 -11.64 -23.59 24.60
N CYS A 385 -12.01 -22.51 23.91
CA CYS A 385 -11.67 -22.32 22.51
C CYS A 385 -11.05 -20.94 22.31
N THR A 386 -9.94 -20.88 21.58
CA THR A 386 -9.31 -19.64 21.18
C THR A 386 -9.78 -19.25 19.79
N ILE A 387 -10.24 -18.02 19.62
CA ILE A 387 -10.49 -17.42 18.32
C ILE A 387 -9.33 -16.51 17.93
N THR A 388 -8.86 -16.64 16.70
CA THR A 388 -7.73 -15.89 16.15
C THR A 388 -8.15 -15.14 14.90
N ALA A 389 -7.86 -13.85 14.84
CA ALA A 389 -7.98 -13.03 13.63
C ALA A 389 -6.58 -12.76 13.07
N ARG A 390 -6.36 -12.99 11.77
CA ARG A 390 -5.05 -12.87 11.12
C ARG A 390 -5.14 -12.20 9.76
N VAL A 391 -4.18 -11.32 9.47
CA VAL A 391 -3.91 -10.84 8.11
C VAL A 391 -2.40 -10.71 7.93
N ASP A 392 -1.87 -11.29 6.85
CA ASP A 392 -0.42 -11.38 6.58
C ASP A 392 0.37 -11.91 7.79
N GLN A 393 1.21 -11.09 8.41
CA GLN A 393 2.02 -11.43 9.58
C GLN A 393 1.44 -10.93 10.91
N ILE A 394 0.28 -10.28 10.90
CA ILE A 394 -0.34 -9.69 12.09
C ILE A 394 -1.49 -10.58 12.54
N SER A 395 -1.56 -10.84 13.84
CA SER A 395 -2.64 -11.62 14.45
C SER A 395 -3.01 -11.12 15.84
N THR A 396 -4.27 -11.30 16.21
CA THR A 396 -4.78 -11.11 17.57
C THR A 396 -5.69 -12.29 17.92
N SER A 397 -5.82 -12.61 19.21
CA SER A 397 -6.64 -13.72 19.66
C SER A 397 -7.39 -13.41 20.96
N ALA A 398 -8.46 -14.16 21.20
CA ALA A 398 -9.23 -14.12 22.43
C ALA A 398 -9.69 -15.54 22.81
N VAL A 399 -9.80 -15.80 24.11
CA VAL A 399 -10.19 -17.10 24.66
C VAL A 399 -11.65 -17.04 25.11
N ILE A 400 -12.45 -18.00 24.68
CA ILE A 400 -13.84 -18.17 25.06
C ILE A 400 -13.98 -19.47 25.84
N HIS A 401 -14.69 -19.41 26.96
CA HIS A 401 -15.02 -20.57 27.79
C HIS A 401 -16.50 -20.93 27.63
N VAL A 402 -16.79 -22.15 27.18
CA VAL A 402 -18.14 -22.68 27.07
C VAL A 402 -18.43 -23.56 28.29
N LEU A 403 -19.46 -23.20 29.05
CA LEU A 403 -19.85 -23.96 30.24
C LEU A 403 -20.59 -25.24 29.86
N PRO A 404 -20.36 -26.36 30.56
CA PRO A 404 -21.10 -27.60 30.34
C PRO A 404 -22.58 -27.49 30.75
N GLN A 405 -23.42 -28.32 30.15
CA GLN A 405 -24.77 -28.57 30.66
C GLN A 405 -24.73 -29.46 31.90
N ALA A 406 -25.78 -29.40 32.71
CA ALA A 406 -25.95 -30.29 33.85
C ALA A 406 -26.11 -31.74 33.37
N SER A 407 -25.24 -32.63 33.82
CA SER A 407 -25.23 -34.04 33.42
C SER A 407 -25.85 -34.96 34.47
N GLU A 408 -25.81 -34.56 35.75
CA GLU A 408 -26.26 -35.39 36.86
C GLU A 408 -26.83 -34.56 38.01
N ILE A 409 -27.87 -35.08 38.67
CA ILE A 409 -28.36 -34.58 39.96
C ILE A 409 -28.05 -35.64 41.02
N VAL A 410 -27.52 -35.21 42.17
CA VAL A 410 -27.28 -36.07 43.33
C VAL A 410 -28.10 -35.57 44.51
N ILE A 411 -28.93 -36.43 45.08
CA ILE A 411 -29.75 -36.14 46.27
C ILE A 411 -29.16 -36.90 47.46
N ILE A 412 -28.90 -36.20 48.57
CA ILE A 412 -28.36 -36.79 49.80
C ILE A 412 -29.20 -36.34 51.00
N PRO A 413 -29.80 -37.28 51.76
CA PRO A 413 -29.88 -38.73 51.50
C PRO A 413 -30.88 -39.10 50.38
N SER A 414 -30.62 -40.19 49.65
CA SER A 414 -31.50 -40.71 48.58
C SER A 414 -32.63 -41.63 49.10
N GLU A 415 -32.56 -42.05 50.36
CA GLU A 415 -33.63 -42.74 51.06
C GLU A 415 -33.78 -42.17 52.47
N ILE A 416 -35.03 -41.94 52.88
CA ILE A 416 -35.38 -41.33 54.16
C ILE A 416 -36.43 -42.19 54.84
N ASP A 417 -36.10 -42.68 56.03
CA ASP A 417 -37.07 -43.20 56.99
C ASP A 417 -37.35 -42.10 58.03
N CYS A 418 -38.60 -41.63 58.10
CA CYS A 418 -39.00 -40.59 59.04
C CYS A 418 -40.39 -40.84 59.61
N TYR A 419 -40.75 -40.10 60.64
CA TYR A 419 -42.07 -40.19 61.25
C TYR A 419 -43.01 -39.07 60.77
N VAL A 420 -44.32 -39.28 60.89
CA VAL A 420 -45.31 -38.24 60.57
C VAL A 420 -45.00 -36.93 61.32
N ASN A 421 -45.08 -35.80 60.61
CA ASN A 421 -44.73 -34.44 61.02
C ASN A 421 -43.24 -34.17 61.25
N GLU A 422 -42.35 -35.13 60.98
CA GLU A 422 -40.91 -34.90 60.96
C GLU A 422 -40.49 -34.20 59.67
N SER A 423 -39.43 -33.39 59.76
CA SER A 423 -38.78 -32.78 58.60
C SER A 423 -37.32 -33.19 58.58
N VAL A 424 -36.83 -33.65 57.44
CA VAL A 424 -35.44 -34.09 57.25
C VAL A 424 -34.76 -33.19 56.23
N ASP A 425 -33.56 -32.73 56.56
CA ASP A 425 -32.75 -31.91 55.65
C ASP A 425 -32.28 -32.74 54.46
N VAL A 426 -32.39 -32.18 53.26
CA VAL A 426 -31.91 -32.80 52.03
C VAL A 426 -30.96 -31.86 51.30
N THR A 427 -29.88 -32.42 50.76
CA THR A 427 -28.91 -31.68 49.94
C THR A 427 -29.00 -32.17 48.50
N VAL A 428 -29.27 -31.26 47.58
CA VAL A 428 -29.24 -31.51 46.13
C VAL A 428 -27.98 -30.90 45.54
N ARG A 429 -27.24 -31.66 44.73
CA ARG A 429 -26.08 -31.18 43.98
C ARG A 429 -26.30 -31.43 42.49
N VAL A 430 -26.11 -30.40 41.68
CA VAL A 430 -26.12 -30.51 40.21
C VAL A 430 -24.68 -30.54 39.73
N LEU A 431 -24.33 -31.60 38.99
CA LEU A 431 -23.00 -31.83 38.45
C LEU A 431 -23.00 -31.66 36.92
N PRO A 432 -21.89 -31.17 36.34
CA PRO A 432 -20.69 -30.67 37.02
C PRO A 432 -20.95 -29.34 37.75
N GLU A 433 -20.14 -29.01 38.77
CA GLU A 433 -20.34 -27.80 39.60
C GLU A 433 -20.23 -26.48 38.82
N ASN A 434 -19.62 -26.47 37.64
CA ASN A 434 -19.50 -25.28 36.77
C ASN A 434 -20.52 -25.30 35.61
N CYS A 435 -21.59 -26.09 35.70
CA CYS A 435 -22.62 -26.09 34.66
C CYS A 435 -23.32 -24.73 34.52
N SER A 436 -23.78 -24.44 33.31
CA SER A 436 -24.42 -23.17 32.93
C SER A 436 -25.71 -22.90 33.72
N ASN A 437 -26.48 -23.93 34.04
CA ASN A 437 -27.72 -23.83 34.78
C ASN A 437 -27.82 -24.92 35.86
N LYS A 438 -28.02 -24.50 37.11
CA LYS A 438 -28.17 -25.36 38.29
C LYS A 438 -29.60 -25.42 38.83
N THR A 439 -30.55 -24.85 38.11
CA THR A 439 -31.96 -24.83 38.54
C THR A 439 -32.60 -26.19 38.33
N TYR A 440 -33.40 -26.60 39.31
CA TYR A 440 -34.14 -27.85 39.32
C TYR A 440 -35.48 -27.66 40.02
N GLU A 441 -36.40 -28.57 39.77
CA GLU A 441 -37.74 -28.61 40.32
C GLU A 441 -38.01 -29.96 40.96
N TRP A 442 -38.89 -29.97 41.97
CA TRP A 442 -39.30 -31.15 42.70
C TRP A 442 -40.74 -31.56 42.35
N ASP A 443 -40.94 -32.86 42.19
CA ASP A 443 -42.25 -33.50 42.00
C ASP A 443 -42.43 -34.62 43.03
N SER A 444 -43.65 -34.78 43.55
CA SER A 444 -43.98 -35.84 44.52
C SER A 444 -44.98 -36.82 43.94
N SER A 445 -44.65 -38.11 44.01
CA SER A 445 -45.59 -39.18 43.62
C SER A 445 -46.85 -39.22 44.49
N ASP A 446 -46.81 -38.71 45.73
CA ASP A 446 -47.96 -38.53 46.60
C ASP A 446 -47.72 -37.39 47.60
N GLU A 447 -48.18 -36.18 47.25
CA GLU A 447 -48.07 -34.98 48.11
C GLU A 447 -48.82 -35.11 49.46
N SER A 448 -49.74 -36.08 49.59
CA SER A 448 -50.41 -36.36 50.87
C SER A 448 -49.49 -37.09 51.85
N VAL A 449 -48.43 -37.75 51.36
CA VAL A 449 -47.46 -38.53 52.14
C VAL A 449 -46.21 -37.71 52.45
N ALA A 450 -45.58 -37.12 51.44
CA ALA A 450 -44.37 -36.31 51.62
C ALA A 450 -44.31 -35.16 50.60
N VAL A 451 -43.79 -34.01 51.04
CA VAL A 451 -43.54 -32.84 50.19
C VAL A 451 -42.19 -32.21 50.54
N VAL A 452 -41.60 -31.52 49.57
CA VAL A 452 -40.43 -30.67 49.80
C VAL A 452 -40.91 -29.29 50.25
N ILE A 453 -40.33 -28.77 51.31
CA ILE A 453 -40.56 -27.41 51.82
C ILE A 453 -39.23 -26.67 51.91
N TYR A 454 -39.29 -25.35 51.75
CA TYR A 454 -38.16 -24.47 51.98
C TYR A 454 -38.27 -23.85 53.37
N ASP A 455 -37.27 -24.09 54.21
CA ASP A 455 -37.22 -23.57 55.57
C ASP A 455 -35.84 -22.95 55.82
N HIS A 456 -35.79 -21.65 56.12
CA HIS A 456 -34.56 -20.89 56.36
C HIS A 456 -33.47 -21.05 55.28
N GLY A 457 -33.85 -21.22 54.01
CA GLY A 457 -32.93 -21.35 52.88
C GLY A 457 -32.36 -22.75 52.69
N LEU A 458 -32.86 -23.75 53.43
CA LEU A 458 -32.54 -25.16 53.25
C LEU A 458 -33.78 -25.92 52.75
N GLU A 459 -33.56 -26.86 51.85
CA GLU A 459 -34.58 -27.80 51.41
C GLU A 459 -34.79 -28.88 52.46
N LYS A 460 -36.05 -29.09 52.85
CA LYS A 460 -36.44 -30.12 53.80
C LYS A 460 -37.58 -30.95 53.25
N ILE A 461 -37.54 -32.24 53.51
CA ILE A 461 -38.62 -33.16 53.19
C ILE A 461 -39.52 -33.26 54.42
N HIS A 462 -40.78 -32.84 54.28
CA HIS A 462 -41.78 -32.87 55.34
C HIS A 462 -42.74 -34.05 55.17
N ALA A 463 -42.78 -34.92 56.18
CA ALA A 463 -43.64 -36.09 56.20
C ALA A 463 -45.05 -35.75 56.73
N LYS A 464 -46.08 -36.03 55.94
CA LYS A 464 -47.48 -35.69 56.26
C LYS A 464 -48.34 -36.89 56.66
N ARG A 465 -48.16 -38.05 56.04
CA ARG A 465 -49.00 -39.24 56.23
C ARG A 465 -48.20 -40.52 56.15
N VAL A 466 -48.60 -41.53 56.94
CA VAL A 466 -47.98 -42.86 56.97
C VAL A 466 -48.07 -43.53 55.59
N ASN A 467 -46.94 -44.04 55.10
CA ASN A 467 -46.87 -44.90 53.92
C ASN A 467 -45.58 -45.75 53.97
N GLU A 468 -45.74 -47.01 54.35
CA GLU A 468 -44.63 -47.97 54.46
C GLU A 468 -44.14 -48.47 53.09
N ASN A 469 -44.97 -48.35 52.04
CA ASN A 469 -44.59 -48.70 50.67
C ASN A 469 -43.68 -47.63 50.03
N GLY A 470 -43.52 -46.48 50.69
CA GLY A 470 -42.68 -45.37 50.26
C GLY A 470 -43.40 -44.39 49.32
N CYS A 471 -42.98 -43.13 49.40
CA CYS A 471 -43.30 -42.06 48.47
C CYS A 471 -42.01 -41.65 47.76
N VAL A 472 -42.03 -41.58 46.43
CA VAL A 472 -40.88 -41.13 45.63
C VAL A 472 -41.00 -39.64 45.36
N LEU A 473 -39.97 -38.89 45.72
CA LEU A 473 -39.77 -37.50 45.35
C LEU A 473 -38.76 -37.45 44.20
N THR A 474 -39.10 -36.76 43.12
CA THR A 474 -38.26 -36.65 41.92
C THR A 474 -37.77 -35.22 41.78
N CYS A 475 -36.45 -35.04 41.68
CA CYS A 475 -35.81 -33.77 41.37
C CYS A 475 -35.38 -33.80 39.90
N ARG A 476 -35.79 -32.81 39.10
CA ARG A 476 -35.46 -32.72 37.66
C ARG A 476 -34.89 -31.34 37.34
N THR A 477 -33.84 -31.30 36.51
CA THR A 477 -33.32 -30.03 35.99
C THR A 477 -34.33 -29.35 35.06
N VAL A 478 -34.40 -28.02 35.08
CA VAL A 478 -35.38 -27.26 34.26
C VAL A 478 -35.02 -27.30 32.77
N GLU A 479 -33.73 -27.21 32.45
CA GLU A 479 -33.23 -27.16 31.06
C GLU A 479 -32.41 -28.40 30.68
N GLY A 480 -32.15 -29.31 31.62
CA GLY A 480 -31.38 -30.54 31.39
C GLY A 480 -32.28 -31.77 31.31
N GLU A 481 -31.73 -32.88 30.81
CA GLU A 481 -32.43 -34.17 30.76
C GLU A 481 -32.22 -35.04 32.01
N CYS A 482 -31.49 -34.54 33.01
CA CYS A 482 -31.13 -35.31 34.19
C CYS A 482 -32.13 -35.14 35.35
N SER A 483 -32.39 -36.25 36.05
CA SER A 483 -33.26 -36.33 37.22
C SER A 483 -32.70 -37.29 38.25
N ALA A 484 -32.99 -37.04 39.53
CA ALA A 484 -32.70 -37.94 40.63
C ALA A 484 -33.94 -38.16 41.50
N THR A 485 -33.99 -39.27 42.22
CA THR A 485 -35.13 -39.61 43.07
C THR A 485 -34.71 -39.85 44.51
N CYS A 486 -35.55 -39.44 45.45
CA CYS A 486 -35.44 -39.75 46.88
C CYS A 486 -36.67 -40.55 47.32
N THR A 487 -36.46 -41.69 47.99
CA THR A 487 -37.56 -42.52 48.51
C THR A 487 -37.80 -42.21 49.98
N VAL A 488 -39.02 -41.78 50.31
CA VAL A 488 -39.42 -41.40 51.67
C VAL A 488 -40.40 -42.43 52.22
N LYS A 489 -40.02 -43.14 53.27
CA LYS A 489 -40.89 -44.05 54.01
C LYS A 489 -41.31 -43.38 55.30
N VAL A 490 -42.60 -43.13 55.43
CA VAL A 490 -43.17 -42.44 56.59
C VAL A 490 -43.81 -43.46 57.51
N LYS A 491 -43.24 -43.60 58.72
CA LYS A 491 -43.76 -44.50 59.78
C LYS A 491 -44.64 -43.73 60.76
N SER A 492 -45.47 -44.47 61.50
CA SER A 492 -46.29 -43.87 62.55
C SER A 492 -45.42 -43.40 63.71
N THR A 493 -45.65 -42.20 64.22
CA THR A 493 -45.02 -41.68 65.46
C THR A 493 -45.32 -42.57 66.68
N LEU A 494 -46.35 -43.42 66.60
CA LEU A 494 -46.65 -44.43 67.62
C LEU A 494 -45.53 -45.48 67.74
N ASP A 495 -44.92 -45.90 66.63
CA ASP A 495 -43.84 -46.91 66.63
C ASP A 495 -42.61 -46.41 67.39
N ARG A 496 -42.31 -45.11 67.31
CA ARG A 496 -41.22 -44.46 68.05
C ARG A 496 -41.40 -44.52 69.56
N GLU A 497 -42.65 -44.36 70.03
CA GLU A 497 -42.97 -44.29 71.46
C GLU A 497 -43.55 -45.61 72.03
N THR A 498 -43.67 -46.68 71.22
CA THR A 498 -44.15 -48.00 71.67
C THR A 498 -43.45 -48.45 72.95
N HIS A 499 -42.14 -48.24 73.09
CA HIS A 499 -41.40 -48.61 74.32
C HIS A 499 -41.79 -47.80 75.57
N ALA A 500 -42.27 -46.57 75.43
CA ALA A 500 -42.67 -45.70 76.56
C ALA A 500 -44.14 -45.84 76.95
N TRP A 501 -45.02 -46.15 76.00
CA TRP A 501 -46.47 -46.32 76.29
C TRP A 501 -46.86 -47.76 76.57
N LEU A 502 -46.16 -48.77 76.05
CA LEU A 502 -46.34 -50.16 76.51
C LEU A 502 -46.09 -50.27 78.01
N SER A 503 -45.15 -49.49 78.55
CA SER A 503 -44.89 -49.45 79.99
C SER A 503 -45.99 -48.72 80.76
N ILE A 504 -46.48 -47.55 80.32
CA ILE A 504 -47.57 -46.83 81.01
C ILE A 504 -48.93 -47.53 80.90
N ALA A 505 -49.26 -48.08 79.72
CA ALA A 505 -50.47 -48.85 79.49
C ALA A 505 -50.42 -50.20 80.22
N ALA A 506 -49.28 -50.92 80.24
CA ALA A 506 -49.13 -52.11 81.07
C ALA A 506 -49.18 -51.79 82.57
N ILE A 507 -48.58 -50.68 83.02
CA ILE A 507 -48.67 -50.23 84.42
C ILE A 507 -50.12 -49.90 84.78
N SER A 508 -50.86 -49.17 83.93
CA SER A 508 -52.28 -48.90 84.16
C SER A 508 -53.11 -50.18 84.13
N PHE A 509 -52.88 -51.09 83.17
CA PHE A 509 -53.60 -52.35 83.05
C PHE A 509 -53.38 -53.24 84.29
N VAL A 510 -52.12 -53.35 84.76
CA VAL A 510 -51.74 -54.03 86.00
C VAL A 510 -52.38 -53.34 87.21
N PHE A 511 -52.44 -52.01 87.26
CA PHE A 511 -53.07 -51.27 88.35
C PHE A 511 -54.60 -51.49 88.39
N THR A 512 -55.29 -51.53 87.25
CA THR A 512 -56.71 -51.89 87.16
C THR A 512 -56.98 -53.35 87.50
N PHE A 513 -56.11 -54.27 87.06
CA PHE A 513 -56.24 -55.69 87.39
C PHE A 513 -56.05 -55.93 88.89
N ILE A 514 -55.07 -55.26 89.52
CA ILE A 514 -54.86 -55.29 90.98
C ILE A 514 -56.03 -54.61 91.72
N ALA A 515 -56.50 -53.44 91.28
CA ALA A 515 -57.61 -52.74 91.92
C ALA A 515 -58.94 -53.53 91.85
N GLY A 516 -59.17 -54.26 90.75
CA GLY A 516 -60.31 -55.18 90.60
C GLY A 516 -60.22 -56.41 91.51
N ILE A 517 -59.02 -56.98 91.71
CA ILE A 517 -58.81 -58.12 92.62
C ILE A 517 -59.01 -57.73 94.09
N PHE A 518 -58.64 -56.50 94.50
CA PHE A 518 -58.73 -56.03 95.89
C PHE A 518 -60.03 -55.30 96.25
N ASN A 519 -61.00 -55.22 95.32
CA ASN A 519 -62.33 -54.64 95.56
C ASN A 519 -62.30 -53.19 96.13
N LEU A 520 -61.37 -52.37 95.62
CA LEU A 520 -61.16 -50.98 96.01
C LEU A 520 -62.21 -50.02 95.42
N GLY A 521 -63.51 -50.34 95.54
CA GLY A 521 -64.65 -49.44 95.29
C GLY A 521 -64.86 -48.88 93.86
N PRO A 522 -66.08 -48.42 93.53
CA PRO A 522 -66.45 -47.97 92.18
C PRO A 522 -65.71 -46.70 91.71
N ILE A 523 -65.08 -45.96 92.61
CA ILE A 523 -64.38 -44.71 92.30
C ILE A 523 -63.01 -44.98 91.63
N CYS A 524 -62.32 -46.06 92.01
CA CYS A 524 -61.02 -46.40 91.42
C CYS A 524 -61.14 -46.94 89.99
N SER A 525 -62.18 -47.70 89.67
CA SER A 525 -62.47 -48.14 88.31
C SER A 525 -62.86 -46.97 87.40
N LEU A 526 -63.67 -46.02 87.89
CA LEU A 526 -64.01 -44.79 87.15
C LEU A 526 -62.78 -43.91 86.85
N LEU A 527 -61.86 -43.76 87.80
CA LEU A 527 -60.62 -42.98 87.62
C LEU A 527 -59.68 -43.61 86.59
N ALA A 528 -59.55 -44.94 86.55
CA ALA A 528 -58.73 -45.62 85.55
C ALA A 528 -59.30 -45.48 84.13
N VAL A 529 -60.62 -45.51 84.00
CA VAL A 529 -61.33 -45.34 82.71
C VAL A 529 -61.24 -43.90 82.24
N ALA A 530 -61.39 -42.93 83.14
CA ALA A 530 -61.12 -41.53 82.84
C ALA A 530 -59.67 -41.34 82.39
N GLY A 531 -58.69 -41.98 83.04
CA GLY A 531 -57.29 -41.98 82.61
C GLY A 531 -57.07 -42.55 81.21
N ALA A 532 -57.71 -43.69 80.88
CA ALA A 532 -57.62 -44.31 79.56
C ALA A 532 -58.31 -43.48 78.46
N LEU A 533 -59.48 -42.89 78.74
CA LEU A 533 -60.19 -42.01 77.81
C LEU A 533 -59.47 -40.68 77.60
N ILE A 534 -58.92 -40.08 78.66
CA ILE A 534 -58.11 -38.87 78.57
C ILE A 534 -56.81 -39.16 77.82
N GLY A 535 -56.14 -40.27 78.10
CA GLY A 535 -54.96 -40.72 77.36
C GLY A 535 -55.26 -40.96 75.86
N GLY A 536 -56.38 -41.63 75.56
CA GLY A 536 -56.83 -41.85 74.18
C GLY A 536 -57.21 -40.55 73.45
N ALA A 537 -57.92 -39.63 74.12
CA ALA A 537 -58.27 -38.33 73.56
C ALA A 537 -57.04 -37.44 73.33
N ILE A 538 -56.05 -37.46 74.23
CA ILE A 538 -54.78 -36.73 74.07
C ILE A 538 -53.96 -37.33 72.91
N ALA A 539 -53.93 -38.67 72.76
CA ALA A 539 -53.28 -39.33 71.62
C ALA A 539 -53.93 -38.95 70.27
N ILE A 540 -55.27 -38.91 70.21
CA ILE A 540 -56.03 -38.47 69.03
C ILE A 540 -55.80 -36.99 68.71
N PHE A 541 -55.74 -36.14 69.75
CA PHE A 541 -55.52 -34.71 69.57
C PHE A 541 -54.11 -34.40 69.06
N LYS A 542 -53.11 -35.18 69.49
CA LYS A 542 -51.70 -35.00 69.10
C LYS A 542 -51.36 -35.63 67.74
N ASN A 543 -52.13 -36.60 67.26
CA ASN A 543 -51.83 -37.37 66.05
C ASN A 543 -53.05 -37.53 65.12
N ARG A 544 -53.57 -36.41 64.60
CA ARG A 544 -54.79 -36.36 63.76
C ARG A 544 -54.75 -37.21 62.47
N ASN A 545 -53.58 -37.66 62.02
CA ASN A 545 -53.42 -38.38 60.75
C ASN A 545 -53.34 -39.92 60.88
N ASP A 546 -53.41 -40.49 62.09
CA ASP A 546 -53.40 -41.94 62.34
C ASP A 546 -54.44 -42.33 63.42
N ILE A 547 -55.71 -42.25 63.04
CA ILE A 547 -56.87 -42.34 63.95
C ILE A 547 -57.21 -43.81 64.31
N SER A 548 -56.74 -44.79 63.52
CA SER A 548 -57.24 -46.17 63.53
C SER A 548 -56.97 -46.91 64.85
N TRP A 549 -55.76 -46.82 65.40
CA TRP A 549 -55.38 -47.51 66.63
C TRP A 549 -55.96 -46.88 67.90
N ALA A 550 -56.10 -45.56 67.90
CA ALA A 550 -56.65 -44.85 69.04
C ALA A 550 -58.16 -45.14 69.24
N ILE A 551 -58.92 -45.26 68.14
CA ILE A 551 -60.32 -45.71 68.19
C ILE A 551 -60.42 -47.14 68.73
N LEU A 552 -59.53 -48.05 68.29
CA LEU A 552 -59.54 -49.45 68.69
C LEU A 552 -59.23 -49.62 70.19
N LEU A 553 -58.26 -48.86 70.72
CA LEU A 553 -57.92 -48.85 72.15
C LEU A 553 -59.03 -48.22 73.01
N MET A 554 -59.69 -47.14 72.54
CA MET A 554 -60.84 -46.57 73.24
C MET A 554 -62.06 -47.52 73.23
N ALA A 555 -62.29 -48.24 72.14
CA ALA A 555 -63.35 -49.25 72.09
C ALA A 555 -63.06 -50.41 73.05
N ALA A 556 -61.81 -50.90 73.10
CA ALA A 556 -61.41 -51.97 74.01
C ALA A 556 -61.56 -51.59 75.49
N SER A 557 -61.25 -50.35 75.89
CA SER A 557 -61.40 -49.90 77.28
C SER A 557 -62.87 -49.76 77.71
N VAL A 558 -63.75 -49.35 76.78
CA VAL A 558 -65.21 -49.33 76.99
C VAL A 558 -65.80 -50.74 77.10
N VAL A 559 -65.28 -51.72 76.34
CA VAL A 559 -65.72 -53.12 76.46
C VAL A 559 -65.24 -53.74 77.78
N LEU A 560 -63.99 -53.50 78.19
CA LEU A 560 -63.42 -54.00 79.44
C LEU A 560 -64.17 -53.47 80.68
N THR A 561 -64.64 -52.23 80.64
CA THR A 561 -65.46 -51.66 81.72
C THR A 561 -66.83 -52.31 81.82
N TRP A 562 -67.42 -52.67 80.69
CA TRP A 562 -68.69 -53.39 80.63
C TRP A 562 -68.58 -54.84 81.13
N LEU A 563 -67.39 -55.45 81.06
CA LEU A 563 -67.12 -56.80 81.56
C LEU A 563 -66.70 -56.83 83.05
N LEU A 564 -66.29 -55.70 83.62
CA LEU A 564 -65.82 -55.57 85.01
C LEU A 564 -66.86 -54.94 85.96
N TRP A 565 -67.98 -54.46 85.42
CA TRP A 565 -69.22 -54.18 86.15
C TRP A 565 -70.16 -55.37 86.04
#